data_AF-A0A1F9I5F9-F1
#
_entry.id   AF-A0A1F9I5F9-F1
#
_cell.length_a   1.000
_cell.length_b   1.000
_cell.length_c   1.000
_cell.angle_alpha   90.00
_cell.angle_beta   90.00
_cell.angle_gamma   90.00
#
_symmetry.space_group_name_H-M   'P 1'
#
loop_
_entity.id
_entity.type
_entity.pdbx_description
1 polymer ?
#
loop_
_entity_poly.entity_id
_entity_poly.type
_entity_poly.pdbx_seq_one_letter_code
_entity_poly.pdbx_strand_id
1 'polypeptide(L)'
;MPGGAAKILVAIADVDALVKKPSALDDHARHNTTSVYTAAEIFPMLSEKLSTDLTSINYESNRLAIVIEMVIVGDGSLQISDVYGATVRNQAKLAYNNVAGWLEGNGPMPTSPEGLKKWGEDI
;
A
#
# COMPACT_ATOMS: atom_id res chain seq x y z
N MET A 1 -3.64 -10.82 -19.11
CA MET A 1 -4.04 -12.24 -19.17
C MET A 1 -4.84 -12.46 -20.46
N PRO A 2 -5.13 -13.70 -20.89
CA PRO A 2 -5.99 -13.94 -22.04
C PRO A 2 -7.34 -13.20 -21.89
N GLY A 3 -7.94 -12.75 -22.99
CA GLY A 3 -9.31 -12.21 -23.00
C GLY A 3 -9.51 -10.85 -22.32
N GLY A 4 -8.47 -10.02 -22.19
CA GLY A 4 -8.60 -8.68 -21.59
C GLY A 4 -8.67 -8.67 -20.06
N ALA A 5 -8.44 -9.82 -19.41
CA ALA A 5 -8.41 -9.90 -17.96
C ALA A 5 -7.13 -9.30 -17.35
N ALA A 6 -7.30 -8.67 -16.18
CA ALA A 6 -6.27 -8.05 -15.37
C ALA A 6 -6.16 -8.74 -14.01
N LYS A 7 -4.93 -9.04 -13.58
CA LYS A 7 -4.64 -9.45 -12.20
C LYS A 7 -4.30 -8.21 -11.38
N ILE A 8 -5.00 -8.00 -10.29
CA ILE A 8 -4.83 -6.89 -9.36
C ILE A 8 -4.37 -7.46 -8.01
N LEU A 9 -3.31 -6.87 -7.45
CA LEU A 9 -2.80 -7.20 -6.12
C LEU A 9 -2.95 -5.96 -5.24
N VAL A 10 -3.70 -6.09 -4.15
CA VAL A 10 -3.83 -5.05 -3.12
C VAL A 10 -3.10 -5.53 -1.88
N ALA A 11 -1.94 -4.94 -1.60
CA ALA A 11 -1.15 -5.25 -0.41
C ALA A 11 -1.47 -4.26 0.71
N ILE A 12 -2.03 -4.78 1.81
CA ILE A 12 -2.34 -4.02 3.02
C ILE A 12 -1.29 -4.35 4.08
N ALA A 13 -0.73 -3.34 4.74
CA ALA A 13 0.24 -3.53 5.82
C ALA A 13 -0.28 -4.51 6.89
N ASP A 14 0.53 -5.50 7.25
CA ASP A 14 0.19 -6.43 8.34
C ASP A 14 0.54 -5.79 9.70
N VAL A 15 -0.37 -4.94 10.18
CA VAL A 15 -0.23 -4.26 11.48
C VAL A 15 -0.32 -5.25 12.64
N ASP A 16 -1.11 -6.32 12.52
CA ASP A 16 -1.27 -7.33 13.57
C ASP A 16 0.04 -8.08 13.84
N ALA A 17 0.94 -8.20 12.86
CA ALA A 17 2.29 -8.73 13.09
C ALA A 17 3.04 -8.00 14.22
N LEU A 18 2.79 -6.70 14.44
CA LEU A 18 3.44 -5.88 15.47
C LEU A 18 2.53 -5.47 16.63
N VAL A 19 1.21 -5.42 16.42
CA VAL A 19 0.21 -5.00 17.43
C VAL A 19 -0.64 -6.21 17.84
N LYS A 20 -0.03 -7.13 18.59
CA LYS A 20 -0.68 -8.39 18.99
C LYS A 20 -1.72 -8.18 20.08
N LYS A 21 -2.81 -8.97 20.02
CA LYS A 21 -3.79 -9.07 21.11
C LYS A 21 -3.35 -10.11 22.16
N PRO A 22 -3.52 -9.86 23.47
CA PRO A 22 -3.73 -8.58 24.13
C PRO A 22 -2.38 -7.91 24.45
N SER A 23 -2.16 -6.68 24.01
CA SER A 23 -0.95 -5.90 24.33
C SER A 23 -1.30 -4.45 24.65
N ALA A 24 -0.38 -3.73 25.31
CA ALA A 24 -0.55 -2.30 25.57
C ALA A 24 -0.74 -1.48 24.28
N LEU A 25 -0.16 -1.92 23.17
CA LEU A 25 -0.36 -1.30 21.85
C LEU A 25 -1.78 -1.56 21.32
N ASP A 26 -2.31 -2.77 21.48
CA ASP A 26 -3.69 -3.11 21.10
C ASP A 26 -4.70 -2.35 21.98
N ASP A 27 -4.46 -2.23 23.30
CA ASP A 27 -5.33 -1.46 24.18
C ASP A 27 -5.34 0.03 23.85
N HIS A 28 -4.18 0.62 23.54
CA HIS A 28 -4.10 2.00 23.07
C HIS A 28 -4.82 2.19 21.72
N ALA A 29 -4.59 1.30 20.75
CA ALA A 29 -5.28 1.34 19.47
C ALA A 29 -6.80 1.21 19.63
N ARG A 30 -7.24 0.32 20.53
CA ARG A 30 -8.65 0.11 20.86
C ARG A 30 -9.27 1.35 21.51
N HIS A 31 -8.55 2.00 22.43
CA HIS A 31 -8.98 3.25 23.05
C HIS A 31 -9.16 4.36 22.01
N ASN A 32 -8.19 4.55 21.11
CA ASN A 32 -8.24 5.60 20.09
C ASN A 32 -9.22 5.29 18.96
N THR A 33 -9.51 4.01 18.69
CA THR A 33 -10.42 3.49 17.66
C THR A 33 -9.99 3.77 16.21
N THR A 34 -9.64 5.01 15.89
CA THR A 34 -9.24 5.46 14.55
C THR A 34 -8.31 6.67 14.64
N SER A 35 -7.60 6.96 13.55
CA SER A 35 -6.87 8.22 13.43
C SER A 35 -7.85 9.35 13.10
N VAL A 36 -7.71 10.50 13.74
CA VAL A 36 -8.51 11.70 13.46
C VAL A 36 -7.62 12.74 12.77
N TYR A 37 -8.03 13.17 11.58
CA TYR A 37 -7.33 14.18 10.80
C TYR A 37 -8.07 15.50 10.93
N THR A 38 -7.50 16.45 11.69
CA THR A 38 -8.04 17.81 11.81
C THR A 38 -7.22 18.78 10.95
N ALA A 39 -7.68 20.02 10.84
CA ALA A 39 -6.92 21.07 10.14
C ALA A 39 -5.62 21.46 10.87
N ALA A 40 -5.58 21.32 12.20
CA ALA A 40 -4.44 21.74 13.02
C ALA A 40 -3.44 20.60 13.24
N GLU A 41 -3.94 19.41 13.55
CA GLU A 41 -3.10 18.26 13.87
C GLU A 41 -3.78 16.92 13.54
N ILE A 42 -2.95 15.88 13.52
CA ILE A 42 -3.36 14.49 13.32
C ILE A 42 -3.27 13.79 14.67
N PHE A 43 -4.35 13.16 15.09
CA PHE A 43 -4.40 12.29 16.28
C PHE A 43 -4.35 10.84 15.83
N PRO A 44 -3.19 10.17 15.88
CA PRO A 44 -3.05 8.86 15.28
C PRO A 44 -3.58 7.74 16.19
N MET A 45 -4.18 6.72 15.59
CA MET A 45 -4.61 5.51 16.30
C MET A 45 -3.41 4.77 16.92
N LEU A 46 -2.32 4.69 16.17
CA LEU A 46 -1.07 4.04 16.56
C LEU A 46 0.02 5.08 16.81
N SER A 47 1.08 4.70 17.51
CA SER A 47 2.25 5.57 17.60
C SER A 47 2.81 5.90 16.21
N GLU A 48 3.48 7.05 16.09
CA GLU A 48 4.09 7.48 14.83
C GLU A 48 5.05 6.41 14.29
N LYS A 49 5.91 5.86 15.14
CA LYS A 49 6.85 4.79 14.76
C LYS A 49 6.17 3.57 14.14
N LEU A 50 4.99 3.19 14.61
CA LEU A 50 4.23 2.10 13.99
C LEU A 50 3.66 2.57 12.65
N SER A 51 2.87 3.66 12.68
CA SER A 51 2.10 4.12 11.53
C SER A 51 2.91 4.63 10.33
N THR A 52 4.08 5.24 10.55
CA THR A 52 4.89 5.89 9.50
C THR A 52 6.13 5.09 9.09
N ASP A 53 6.62 4.20 9.96
CA ASP A 53 7.84 3.42 9.69
C ASP A 53 7.57 1.92 9.64
N LEU A 54 7.29 1.31 10.79
CA LEU A 54 7.34 -0.15 10.93
C LEU A 54 6.26 -0.87 10.14
N THR A 55 5.04 -0.32 10.07
CA THR A 55 3.94 -0.91 9.29
C THR A 55 3.73 -0.21 7.96
N SER A 56 4.26 1.00 7.76
CA SER A 56 4.13 1.70 6.47
C SER A 56 4.84 0.92 5.35
N ILE A 57 4.19 0.79 4.20
CA ILE A 57 4.76 0.20 2.97
C ILE A 57 5.70 1.23 2.32
N ASN A 58 6.78 1.53 3.03
CA ASN A 58 7.76 2.53 2.65
C ASN A 58 8.57 2.09 1.42
N TYR A 59 9.07 3.08 0.70
CA TYR A 59 9.87 2.89 -0.50
C TYR A 59 11.05 1.92 -0.26
N GLU A 60 11.27 0.99 -1.20
CA GLU A 60 12.33 -0.03 -1.17
C GLU A 60 12.43 -0.90 0.09
N SER A 61 11.41 -0.85 0.93
CA SER A 61 11.42 -1.56 2.20
C SER A 61 10.63 -2.85 2.08
N ASN A 62 11.22 -3.95 2.55
CA ASN A 62 10.48 -5.20 2.75
C ASN A 62 9.51 -5.03 3.92
N ARG A 63 8.24 -5.33 3.69
CA ARG A 63 7.15 -5.21 4.67
C ARG A 63 6.24 -6.41 4.61
N LEU A 64 5.77 -6.86 5.77
CA LEU A 64 4.72 -7.86 5.86
C LEU A 64 3.39 -7.21 5.45
N ALA A 65 2.66 -7.92 4.60
CA ALA A 65 1.36 -7.48 4.13
C ALA A 65 0.40 -8.65 4.03
N ILE A 66 -0.89 -8.36 4.22
CA ILE A 66 -1.98 -9.20 3.75
C ILE A 66 -2.29 -8.76 2.33
N VAL A 67 -2.13 -9.66 1.37
CA VAL A 67 -2.38 -9.43 -0.05
C VAL A 67 -3.76 -9.97 -0.41
N ILE A 68 -4.56 -9.12 -1.05
CA ILE A 68 -5.79 -9.50 -1.73
C ILE A 68 -5.46 -9.59 -3.22
N GLU A 69 -5.48 -10.80 -3.75
CA GLU A 69 -5.32 -11.07 -5.18
C GLU A 69 -6.69 -11.16 -5.84
N MET A 70 -6.86 -10.48 -6.98
CA MET A 70 -8.10 -10.48 -7.76
C MET A 70 -7.79 -10.63 -9.24
N VAL A 71 -8.60 -11.43 -9.94
CA VAL A 71 -8.65 -11.43 -11.42
C VAL A 71 -9.94 -10.77 -11.83
N ILE A 72 -9.81 -9.64 -12.51
CA ILE A 72 -10.93 -8.87 -13.08
C ILE A 72 -10.96 -9.12 -14.58
N VAL A 73 -12.08 -9.58 -15.12
CA VAL A 73 -12.24 -9.82 -16.56
C VAL A 73 -12.63 -8.52 -17.30
N GLY A 74 -12.64 -8.55 -18.64
CA GLY A 74 -12.76 -7.34 -19.46
C GLY A 74 -14.04 -6.53 -19.27
N ASP A 75 -15.10 -7.11 -18.72
CA ASP A 75 -16.35 -6.40 -18.37
C ASP A 75 -16.34 -5.78 -16.96
N GLY A 76 -15.24 -5.92 -16.22
CA GLY A 76 -15.07 -5.42 -14.86
C GLY A 76 -15.54 -6.39 -13.77
N SER A 77 -16.07 -7.57 -14.11
CA SER A 77 -16.50 -8.54 -13.10
C SER A 77 -15.31 -9.29 -12.46
N LEU A 78 -15.47 -9.65 -11.17
CA LEU A 78 -14.50 -10.43 -10.43
C LEU A 78 -14.64 -11.92 -10.80
N GLN A 79 -13.55 -12.51 -11.28
CA GLN A 79 -13.52 -13.93 -11.65
C GLN A 79 -12.95 -14.81 -10.53
N ILE A 80 -11.83 -14.41 -9.94
CA ILE A 80 -11.11 -15.16 -8.90
C ILE A 80 -10.62 -14.16 -7.85
N SER A 81 -10.67 -14.55 -6.59
CA SER A 81 -10.02 -13.82 -5.50
C SER A 81 -9.33 -14.78 -4.52
N ASP A 82 -8.20 -14.34 -3.95
CA ASP A 82 -7.50 -15.04 -2.87
C ASP A 82 -6.93 -14.03 -1.85
N VAL A 83 -6.69 -14.50 -0.62
CA VAL A 83 -6.13 -13.69 0.46
C VAL A 83 -5.02 -14.45 1.17
N TYR A 84 -3.82 -13.88 1.21
CA TYR A 84 -2.65 -14.51 1.83
C TYR A 84 -1.67 -13.49 2.42
N GLY A 85 -0.86 -13.94 3.38
CA GLY A 85 0.26 -13.17 3.90
C GLY A 85 1.46 -13.21 2.94
N ALA A 86 2.15 -12.09 2.76
CA ALA A 86 3.33 -11.98 1.92
C ALA A 86 4.34 -10.96 2.46
N THR A 87 5.58 -11.05 1.99
CA THR A 87 6.54 -9.95 2.07
C THR A 87 6.49 -9.15 0.77
N VAL A 88 6.25 -7.85 0.86
CA VAL A 88 6.18 -6.94 -0.28
C VAL A 88 7.31 -5.90 -0.23
N ARG A 89 7.76 -5.42 -1.38
CA ARG A 89 8.75 -4.33 -1.51
C ARG A 89 8.18 -3.23 -2.38
N ASN A 90 8.09 -2.01 -1.84
CA ASN A 90 7.48 -0.89 -2.56
C ASN A 90 8.37 -0.35 -3.69
N GLN A 91 7.81 -0.40 -4.91
CA GLN A 91 8.32 0.09 -6.20
C GLN A 91 8.55 1.60 -6.31
N ALA A 92 7.65 2.37 -5.71
CA ALA A 92 7.58 3.81 -5.91
C ALA A 92 6.65 4.44 -4.90
N LYS A 93 6.94 5.69 -4.52
CA LYS A 93 6.01 6.53 -3.79
C LYS A 93 5.38 7.52 -4.77
N LEU A 94 4.15 7.23 -5.19
CA LEU A 94 3.45 8.00 -6.20
C LEU A 94 2.47 8.97 -5.55
N ALA A 95 2.45 10.22 -6.03
CA ALA A 95 1.47 11.23 -5.64
C ALA A 95 0.35 11.30 -6.68
N TYR A 96 -0.90 11.46 -6.23
CA TYR A 96 -2.09 11.47 -7.10
C TYR A 96 -1.96 12.44 -8.28
N ASN A 97 -1.53 13.68 -8.04
CA ASN A 97 -1.40 14.69 -9.09
C ASN A 97 -0.42 14.28 -10.20
N ASN A 98 0.67 13.61 -9.83
CA ASN A 98 1.68 13.16 -10.80
C ASN A 98 1.16 11.99 -11.64
N VAL A 99 0.45 11.05 -11.01
CA VAL A 99 -0.17 9.92 -11.72
C VAL A 99 -1.29 10.42 -12.65
N ALA A 100 -2.14 11.33 -12.18
CA ALA A 100 -3.20 11.93 -12.97
C ALA A 100 -2.63 12.66 -14.20
N GLY A 101 -1.65 13.55 -13.99
CA GLY A 101 -0.98 14.27 -15.06
C GLY A 101 -0.37 13.33 -16.11
N TRP A 102 0.25 12.22 -15.67
CA TRP A 102 0.77 11.21 -16.59
C TRP A 102 -0.32 10.47 -17.38
N LEU A 103 -1.38 10.02 -16.73
CA LEU A 103 -2.48 9.29 -17.38
C LEU A 103 -3.22 10.16 -18.39
N GLU A 104 -3.30 11.47 -18.16
CA GLU A 104 -3.91 12.45 -19.08
C GLU A 104 -2.97 12.90 -20.20
N GLY A 105 -1.69 12.49 -20.18
CA GLY A 105 -0.67 12.94 -21.15
C GLY A 105 -0.15 14.37 -20.90
N ASN A 106 -0.47 14.95 -19.75
CA ASN A 106 -0.08 16.31 -19.33
C ASN A 106 1.21 16.34 -18.50
N GLY A 107 1.84 15.19 -18.25
CA GLY A 107 3.04 15.08 -17.43
C GLY A 107 3.88 13.84 -17.74
N PRO A 108 5.14 13.81 -17.30
CA PRO A 108 6.01 12.65 -17.46
C PRO A 108 5.51 11.47 -16.61
N MET A 109 5.92 10.26 -16.96
CA MET A 109 5.70 9.08 -16.12
C MET A 109 6.25 9.35 -14.71
N PRO A 110 5.44 9.17 -13.65
CA PRO A 110 5.92 9.43 -12.31
C PRO A 110 6.97 8.40 -11.95
N THR A 111 8.22 8.85 -11.82
CA THR A 111 9.32 8.01 -11.34
C THR A 111 9.31 8.00 -9.82
N SER A 112 10.01 7.01 -9.23
CA SER A 112 10.41 7.15 -7.83
C SER A 112 11.27 8.43 -7.67
N PRO A 113 11.35 9.00 -6.44
CA PRO A 113 12.23 10.15 -6.17
C PRO A 113 13.64 9.91 -6.71
N GLU A 114 14.29 10.95 -7.25
CA GLU A 114 15.55 10.89 -8.01
C GLU A 114 16.58 9.95 -7.36
N GLY A 115 16.95 8.88 -8.08
CA GLY A 115 17.99 7.96 -7.66
C GLY A 115 17.90 6.51 -8.15
N LEU A 116 16.82 6.06 -8.81
CA LEU A 116 16.62 4.62 -9.04
C LEU A 116 16.41 4.16 -10.48
N LYS A 117 17.04 2.99 -10.72
CA LYS A 117 17.32 2.30 -11.97
C LYS A 117 16.09 2.24 -12.88
N LYS A 118 16.33 2.48 -14.17
CA LYS A 118 15.29 2.43 -15.21
C LYS A 118 14.64 1.05 -15.23
N TRP A 119 13.31 1.06 -15.30
CA TRP A 119 12.46 -0.12 -15.48
C TRP A 119 12.83 -0.80 -16.81
N GLY A 120 13.25 -2.08 -16.78
CA GLY A 120 13.48 -2.91 -17.98
C GLY A 120 14.92 -3.38 -18.28
N GLU A 121 15.89 -3.21 -17.38
CA GLU A 121 17.27 -3.67 -17.64
C GLU A 121 17.61 -5.08 -17.12
N ASP A 122 16.75 -5.75 -16.36
CA ASP A 122 17.02 -7.10 -15.82
C ASP A 122 15.81 -8.04 -15.92
N ILE A 123 15.30 -8.27 -17.15
CA ILE A 123 14.53 -9.48 -17.48
C ILE A 123 15.25 -10.23 -18.58
#